data_AF-A0A968JV87-F1
#
_entry.id   AF-A0A968JV87-F1
#
_cell.length_a   1.000
_cell.length_b   1.000
_cell.length_c   1.000
_cell.angle_alpha   90.00
_cell.angle_beta   90.00
_cell.angle_gamma   90.00
#
_symmetry.space_group_name_H-M   'P 1'
#
loop_
_entity.id
_entity.type
_entity.pdbx_description
1 polymer ?
#
loop_
_entity_poly.entity_id
_entity_poly.type
_entity_poly.pdbx_seq_one_letter_code
_entity_poly.pdbx_strand_id
1 'polypeptide(L)'
;MSGFILYILSLGGMAFFLRKAVAKFKKAKYMLAFLSVMISLMLFVVFNWNSAQKAYSNTFGFTLGELPEGSNNPMGQGIGVRPGRVVWAWDPNATNELCKNTITDAFFMSKNNNGLVVDQMMDNSIKNLAAAETVNAAWDSLFNNFNLRKTGTASGYQAGQTIFIKVNNGQAGWAINYDDLSEKGTRSAMTGLKNAAMANTTPVTVVSIIRQLVDSCNIPQNKIYVAEPMTHVYKSLYDAIHVKYPDVIVLDKDGFTDLGRKNQVDGPKMLFSTLTREMICPMQRAITL
;
A
#
# COMPACT_ATOMS: atom_id res chain seq x y z
N MET A 1 25.82 11.88 30.69
CA MET A 1 26.70 12.00 29.50
C MET A 1 25.97 11.43 28.30
N SER A 2 25.98 12.10 27.15
CA SER A 2 25.28 11.64 25.94
C SER A 2 25.88 10.31 25.44
N GLY A 3 25.04 9.31 25.17
CA GLY A 3 25.49 8.00 24.65
C GLY A 3 26.30 8.11 23.35
N PHE A 4 26.07 9.17 22.58
CA PHE A 4 26.85 9.50 21.40
C PHE A 4 28.32 9.84 21.71
N ILE A 5 28.58 10.54 22.82
CA ILE A 5 29.94 10.89 23.25
C ILE A 5 30.69 9.62 23.71
N LEU A 6 30.01 8.73 24.44
CA LEU A 6 30.58 7.45 24.87
C LEU A 6 30.87 6.52 23.66
N TYR A 7 30.03 6.56 22.63
CA TYR A 7 30.24 5.82 21.37
C TYR A 7 31.52 6.27 20.66
N ILE A 8 31.70 7.58 20.45
CA ILE A 8 32.89 8.12 19.77
C ILE A 8 34.16 7.86 20.58
N LEU A 9 34.12 8.04 21.91
CA LEU A 9 35.27 7.81 22.78
C LEU A 9 35.67 6.34 22.86
N SER A 10 34.71 5.41 22.93
CA SER A 10 35.00 3.97 22.96
C SER A 10 35.56 3.47 21.64
N LEU A 11 34.97 3.86 20.50
CA LEU A 11 35.46 3.47 19.18
C LEU A 11 36.82 4.10 18.85
N GLY A 12 36.98 5.41 19.10
CA GLY A 12 38.23 6.12 18.87
C GLY A 12 39.36 5.65 19.80
N GLY A 13 39.03 5.40 21.07
CA GLY A 13 39.97 4.86 22.05
C GLY A 13 40.41 3.44 21.68
N MET A 14 39.49 2.57 21.27
CA MET A 14 39.81 1.21 20.80
C MET A 14 40.83 1.25 19.66
N ALA A 15 40.57 2.03 18.61
CA ALA A 15 41.48 2.14 17.47
C ALA A 15 42.86 2.70 17.87
N PHE A 16 42.90 3.68 18.78
CA PHE A 16 44.15 4.26 19.28
C PHE A 16 45.00 3.25 20.06
N PHE A 17 44.39 2.53 21.02
CA PHE A 17 45.12 1.55 21.83
C PHE A 17 45.54 0.32 21.03
N LEU A 18 44.77 -0.08 20.02
CA LEU A 18 45.18 -1.14 19.08
C LEU A 18 46.43 -0.72 18.28
N ARG A 19 46.48 0.51 17.77
CA ARG A 19 47.66 1.05 17.08
C ARG A 19 48.87 1.14 18.02
N LYS A 20 48.67 1.54 19.27
CA LYS A 20 49.73 1.56 20.29
C LYS A 20 50.24 0.15 20.62
N ALA A 21 49.34 -0.84 20.71
CA ALA A 21 49.72 -2.24 20.93
C ALA A 21 50.66 -2.73 19.82
N VAL A 22 50.29 -2.53 18.55
CA VAL A 22 51.14 -2.89 17.39
C VAL A 22 52.49 -2.18 17.44
N ALA A 23 52.51 -0.88 17.74
CA ALA A 23 53.76 -0.10 17.81
C ALA A 23 54.68 -0.54 18.97
N LYS A 24 54.12 -0.95 20.12
CA LYS A 24 54.89 -1.44 21.28
C LYS A 24 55.37 -2.87 21.06
N PHE A 25 54.58 -3.70 20.38
CA PHE A 25 54.94 -5.05 19.98
C PHE A 25 56.15 -5.04 19.03
N LYS A 26 56.13 -4.17 18.01
CA LYS A 26 57.28 -3.96 17.09
C LYS A 26 58.56 -3.51 17.80
N LYS A 27 58.45 -2.93 18.99
CA LYS A 27 59.59 -2.50 19.84
C LYS A 27 59.95 -3.53 20.92
N ALA A 28 59.49 -4.77 20.81
CA ALA A 28 59.66 -5.87 21.77
C ALA A 28 59.21 -5.55 23.22
N LYS A 29 58.33 -4.55 23.40
CA LYS A 29 57.77 -4.18 24.71
C LYS A 29 56.48 -4.95 24.97
N TYR A 30 56.59 -6.28 25.10
CA TYR A 30 55.44 -7.19 25.12
C TYR A 30 54.45 -6.94 26.25
N MET A 31 54.91 -6.64 27.47
CA MET A 31 54.03 -6.31 28.60
C MET A 31 53.16 -5.08 28.35
N LEU A 32 53.73 -4.03 27.76
CA LEU A 32 52.99 -2.80 27.42
C LEU A 32 52.08 -2.98 26.22
N ALA A 33 52.45 -3.85 25.27
CA ALA A 33 51.59 -4.22 24.15
C ALA A 33 50.36 -4.99 24.66
N PHE A 34 50.56 -5.95 25.56
CA PHE A 34 49.49 -6.72 26.19
C PHE A 34 48.50 -5.82 26.93
N LEU A 35 48.98 -4.90 27.78
CA LEU A 35 48.12 -3.93 28.47
C LEU A 35 47.29 -3.07 27.50
N SER A 36 47.90 -2.65 26.38
CA SER A 36 47.20 -1.87 25.35
C SER A 36 46.09 -2.67 24.65
N VAL A 37 46.29 -3.98 24.42
CA VAL A 37 45.24 -4.87 23.89
C VAL A 37 44.11 -5.04 24.91
N MET A 38 44.42 -5.21 26.19
CA MET A 38 43.40 -5.34 27.24
C MET A 38 42.52 -4.09 27.35
N ILE A 39 43.12 -2.90 27.26
CA ILE A 39 42.37 -1.63 27.23
C ILE A 39 41.48 -1.55 25.97
N SER A 40 42.00 -1.96 24.81
CA SER A 40 41.22 -1.99 23.57
C SER A 40 40.03 -2.96 23.66
N LEU A 41 40.20 -4.12 24.28
CA LEU A 41 39.13 -5.10 24.49
C LEU A 41 38.09 -4.58 25.48
N MET A 42 38.50 -3.91 26.55
CA MET A 42 37.58 -3.29 27.50
C MET A 42 36.71 -2.22 26.83
N LEU A 43 37.31 -1.37 25.99
CA LEU A 43 36.57 -0.35 25.21
C LEU A 43 35.63 -0.98 24.18
N PHE A 44 36.00 -2.11 23.59
CA PHE A 44 35.11 -2.88 22.70
C PHE A 44 33.90 -3.44 23.44
N VAL A 45 34.08 -3.97 24.66
CA VAL A 45 32.96 -4.44 25.49
C VAL A 45 32.05 -3.27 25.85
N VAL A 46 32.61 -2.12 26.25
CA VAL A 46 31.82 -0.90 26.54
C VAL A 46 31.05 -0.43 25.30
N PHE A 47 31.67 -0.47 24.12
CA PHE A 47 31.02 -0.12 22.85
C PHE A 47 29.81 -1.03 22.55
N ASN A 48 29.97 -2.35 22.71
CA ASN A 48 28.89 -3.30 22.46
C ASN A 48 27.80 -3.25 23.54
N TRP A 49 28.16 -3.01 24.81
CA TRP A 49 27.20 -2.87 25.91
C TRP A 49 26.32 -1.63 25.77
N ASN A 50 26.88 -0.53 25.25
CA ASN A 50 26.13 0.70 24.98
C ASN A 50 25.48 0.71 23.58
N SER A 51 25.66 -0.35 22.79
CA SER A 51 24.92 -0.52 21.55
C SER A 51 23.47 -0.82 21.89
N ALA A 52 22.65 0.22 21.92
CA ALA A 52 21.22 0.18 22.25
C ALA A 52 20.38 -0.50 21.15
N GLN A 53 20.84 -1.62 20.60
CA GLN A 53 19.96 -2.57 19.95
C GLN A 53 19.06 -3.12 21.05
N LYS A 54 17.83 -2.60 21.14
CA LYS A 54 16.78 -3.21 21.96
C LYS A 54 16.67 -4.67 21.49
N ALA A 55 17.15 -5.60 22.30
CA ALA A 55 16.88 -7.01 22.10
C ALA A 55 15.38 -7.21 22.35
N TYR A 56 14.58 -7.23 21.28
CA TYR A 56 13.20 -7.66 21.38
C TYR A 56 13.24 -9.15 21.73
N SER A 57 12.83 -9.51 22.96
CA SER A 57 12.54 -10.91 23.27
C SER A 57 11.44 -11.38 22.32
N ASN A 58 11.52 -12.62 21.84
CA ASN A 58 10.55 -13.27 20.95
C ASN A 58 9.20 -13.57 21.64
N THR A 59 8.83 -12.78 22.65
CA THR A 59 7.53 -12.88 23.31
C THR A 59 6.57 -12.05 22.47
N PHE A 60 5.91 -12.69 21.51
CA PHE A 60 4.68 -12.21 20.88
C PHE A 60 3.56 -12.14 21.93
N GLY A 61 3.71 -11.28 22.92
CA GLY A 61 2.61 -10.81 23.75
C GLY A 61 2.10 -9.55 23.08
N PHE A 62 0.89 -9.58 22.52
CA PHE A 62 0.16 -8.34 22.24
C PHE A 62 -0.08 -7.67 23.59
N THR A 63 0.85 -6.84 24.06
CA THR A 63 0.50 -5.80 25.02
C THR A 63 -0.51 -4.94 24.31
N LEU A 64 -1.73 -4.87 24.85
CA LEU A 64 -2.70 -3.82 24.54
C LEU A 64 -2.01 -2.50 24.91
N GLY A 65 -1.19 -1.99 23.98
CA GLY A 65 -0.64 -0.66 24.10
C GLY A 65 -1.84 0.25 24.11
N GLU A 66 -2.02 0.99 25.20
CA GLU A 66 -2.87 2.17 25.15
C GLU A 66 -2.30 3.05 24.04
N LEU A 67 -3.06 3.17 22.96
CA LEU A 67 -2.70 4.09 21.91
C LEU A 67 -2.60 5.48 22.55
N PRO A 68 -1.53 6.27 22.28
CA PRO A 68 -1.26 7.52 22.98
C PRO A 68 -2.41 8.54 22.92
N GLU A 69 -3.29 8.42 21.93
CA GLU A 69 -4.49 9.22 21.76
C GLU A 69 -5.66 8.81 22.66
N GLY A 70 -5.71 7.58 23.17
CA GLY A 70 -6.88 7.03 23.87
C GLY A 70 -8.05 6.69 22.92
N SER A 71 -9.11 6.10 23.48
CA SER A 71 -10.26 5.65 22.67
C SER A 71 -11.03 6.83 22.07
N ASN A 72 -11.42 6.72 20.80
CA ASN A 72 -12.23 7.70 20.06
C ASN A 72 -11.67 9.14 20.03
N ASN A 73 -10.34 9.29 20.15
CA ASN A 73 -9.65 10.57 19.99
C ASN A 73 -8.88 10.55 18.65
N PRO A 74 -9.54 10.87 17.53
CA PRO A 74 -8.88 10.86 16.23
C PRO A 74 -7.74 11.89 16.19
N MET A 75 -6.58 11.46 15.69
CA MET A 75 -5.43 12.34 15.48
C MET A 75 -5.50 13.03 14.11
N GLY A 76 -5.05 14.28 14.06
CA GLY A 76 -4.94 15.07 12.83
C GLY A 76 -6.17 15.92 12.51
N GLN A 77 -6.16 16.52 11.32
CA GLN A 77 -7.26 17.37 10.84
C GLN A 77 -8.15 16.57 9.90
N GLY A 78 -9.44 16.48 10.21
CA GLY A 78 -10.43 15.85 9.33
C GLY A 78 -10.50 16.54 7.97
N ILE A 79 -10.51 15.75 6.90
CA ILE A 79 -10.69 16.21 5.52
C ILE A 79 -11.92 15.54 4.89
N GLY A 80 -12.29 15.98 3.68
CA GLY A 80 -13.43 15.44 2.93
C GLY A 80 -14.62 16.38 2.87
N VAL A 81 -15.73 15.92 2.27
CA VAL A 81 -16.99 16.68 2.18
C VAL A 81 -17.58 16.88 3.58
N ARG A 82 -17.53 15.82 4.41
CA ARG A 82 -17.75 15.87 5.84
C ARG A 82 -16.42 15.62 6.55
N PRO A 83 -15.73 16.65 7.09
CA PRO A 83 -14.41 16.51 7.68
C PRO A 83 -14.31 15.35 8.68
N GLY A 84 -13.41 14.39 8.40
CA GLY A 84 -13.16 13.24 9.27
C GLY A 84 -14.23 12.13 9.21
N ARG A 85 -15.20 12.22 8.28
CA ARG A 85 -16.20 11.16 8.08
C ARG A 85 -15.54 9.90 7.53
N VAL A 86 -15.80 8.79 8.21
CA VAL A 86 -15.53 7.43 7.71
C VAL A 86 -16.87 6.72 7.55
N VAL A 87 -17.00 5.94 6.48
CA VAL A 87 -18.18 5.11 6.22
C VAL A 87 -17.72 3.68 6.03
N TRP A 88 -18.38 2.76 6.73
CA TRP A 88 -18.21 1.33 6.56
C TRP A 88 -19.53 0.75 6.08
N ALA A 89 -19.47 -0.14 5.09
CA ALA A 89 -20.61 -0.93 4.66
C ALA A 89 -20.27 -2.40 4.83
N TRP A 90 -21.23 -3.16 5.35
CA TRP A 90 -21.11 -4.59 5.51
C TRP A 90 -22.46 -5.24 5.23
N ASP A 91 -22.46 -6.30 4.43
CA ASP A 91 -23.61 -7.14 4.16
C ASP A 91 -23.10 -8.59 4.06
N PRO A 92 -23.62 -9.54 4.87
CA PRO A 92 -23.19 -10.93 4.83
C PRO A 92 -23.52 -11.61 3.49
N ASN A 93 -24.47 -11.09 2.71
CA ASN A 93 -24.84 -11.63 1.41
C ASN A 93 -23.92 -11.15 0.27
N ALA A 94 -22.94 -10.28 0.56
CA ALA A 94 -22.02 -9.75 -0.45
C ALA A 94 -21.04 -10.81 -0.95
N THR A 95 -20.65 -11.75 -0.09
CA THR A 95 -19.66 -12.79 -0.38
C THR A 95 -20.17 -14.16 0.03
N ASN A 96 -19.66 -15.20 -0.65
CA ASN A 96 -19.92 -16.58 -0.28
C ASN A 96 -19.04 -16.99 0.91
N GLU A 97 -19.63 -17.15 2.10
CA GLU A 97 -18.92 -17.59 3.31
C GLU A 97 -18.32 -19.01 3.19
N LEU A 98 -18.83 -19.83 2.28
CA LEU A 98 -18.35 -21.19 2.01
C LEU A 98 -17.19 -21.23 1.01
N CYS A 99 -16.72 -20.08 0.53
CA CYS A 99 -15.57 -19.98 -0.38
C CYS A 99 -14.32 -20.61 0.24
N LYS A 100 -13.72 -21.59 -0.44
CA LYS A 100 -12.54 -22.30 0.07
C LYS A 100 -11.25 -21.47 0.03
N ASN A 101 -11.26 -20.34 -0.67
CA ASN A 101 -10.10 -19.46 -0.88
C ASN A 101 -8.88 -20.21 -1.47
N THR A 102 -9.15 -21.17 -2.35
CA THR A 102 -8.13 -21.84 -3.17
C THR A 102 -8.14 -21.24 -4.56
N ILE A 103 -7.09 -21.43 -5.36
CA ILE A 103 -7.02 -20.82 -6.70
C ILE A 103 -8.15 -21.26 -7.64
N THR A 104 -8.73 -22.44 -7.41
CA THR A 104 -9.89 -22.97 -8.16
C THR A 104 -11.25 -22.55 -7.58
N ASP A 105 -11.25 -21.98 -6.38
CA ASP A 105 -12.43 -21.50 -5.66
C ASP A 105 -12.05 -20.29 -4.80
N ALA A 106 -11.78 -19.18 -5.49
CA ALA A 106 -11.18 -18.00 -4.92
C ALA A 106 -12.22 -16.90 -4.63
N PHE A 107 -11.94 -16.06 -3.62
CA PHE A 107 -12.79 -14.93 -3.25
C PHE A 107 -13.00 -13.91 -4.39
N PHE A 108 -12.10 -13.84 -5.38
CA PHE A 108 -12.22 -12.90 -6.50
C PHE A 108 -13.13 -13.40 -7.63
N MET A 109 -13.54 -14.67 -7.60
CA MET A 109 -14.39 -15.25 -8.65
C MET A 109 -15.83 -14.76 -8.53
N SER A 110 -16.51 -14.55 -9.67
CA SER A 110 -17.90 -14.08 -9.70
C SER A 110 -18.85 -14.97 -8.91
N LYS A 111 -18.69 -16.30 -8.96
CA LYS A 111 -19.51 -17.25 -8.17
C LYS A 111 -19.46 -17.04 -6.65
N ASN A 112 -18.42 -16.35 -6.15
CA ASN A 112 -18.21 -16.10 -4.72
C ASN A 112 -18.57 -14.66 -4.30
N ASN A 113 -19.11 -13.85 -5.22
CA ASN A 113 -19.49 -12.46 -4.96
C ASN A 113 -20.90 -12.16 -5.48
N ASN A 114 -21.72 -11.50 -4.67
CA ASN A 114 -23.00 -10.98 -5.10
C ASN A 114 -22.84 -9.53 -5.58
N GLY A 115 -22.73 -9.37 -6.91
CA GLY A 115 -22.52 -8.06 -7.53
C GLY A 115 -23.58 -7.01 -7.19
N LEU A 116 -24.85 -7.40 -7.09
CA LEU A 116 -25.95 -6.47 -6.78
C LEU A 116 -25.85 -5.94 -5.35
N VAL A 117 -25.53 -6.81 -4.39
CA VAL A 117 -25.34 -6.41 -2.99
C VAL A 117 -24.10 -5.51 -2.86
N VAL A 118 -23.00 -5.87 -3.51
CA VAL A 118 -21.78 -5.03 -3.54
C VAL A 118 -22.07 -3.66 -4.17
N ASP A 119 -22.86 -3.60 -5.24
CA ASP A 119 -23.27 -2.34 -5.87
C ASP A 119 -24.08 -1.46 -4.92
N GLN A 120 -25.04 -2.03 -4.19
CA GLN A 120 -25.81 -1.31 -3.17
C GLN A 120 -24.93 -0.82 -2.01
N MET A 121 -24.00 -1.65 -1.54
CA MET A 121 -23.04 -1.27 -0.51
C MET A 121 -22.16 -0.09 -0.98
N MET A 122 -21.67 -0.13 -2.21
CA MET A 122 -20.84 0.92 -2.79
C MET A 122 -21.64 2.23 -2.99
N ASP A 123 -22.88 2.15 -3.48
CA ASP A 123 -23.78 3.30 -3.65
C ASP A 123 -24.11 3.95 -2.31
N ASN A 124 -24.43 3.15 -1.30
CA ASN A 124 -24.71 3.66 0.04
C ASN A 124 -23.45 4.25 0.67
N SER A 125 -22.28 3.66 0.43
CA SER A 125 -21.00 4.17 0.95
C SER A 125 -20.69 5.55 0.39
N ILE A 126 -20.75 5.74 -0.94
CA ILE A 126 -20.40 7.01 -1.57
C ILE A 126 -21.40 8.13 -1.21
N LYS A 127 -22.71 7.81 -1.18
CA LYS A 127 -23.76 8.73 -0.74
C LYS A 127 -23.56 9.19 0.71
N ASN A 128 -23.28 8.25 1.62
CA ASN A 128 -23.02 8.57 3.02
C ASN A 128 -21.69 9.32 3.22
N LEU A 129 -20.66 9.02 2.42
CA LEU A 129 -19.39 9.74 2.51
C LEU A 129 -19.58 11.22 2.12
N ALA A 130 -20.34 11.46 1.05
CA ALA A 130 -20.57 12.79 0.49
C ALA A 130 -21.77 13.55 1.08
N ALA A 131 -22.60 12.92 1.93
CA ALA A 131 -23.87 13.51 2.40
C ALA A 131 -24.87 13.81 1.27
N ALA A 132 -24.91 12.94 0.26
CA ALA A 132 -25.72 13.15 -0.94
C ALA A 132 -26.80 12.07 -1.08
N GLU A 133 -27.90 12.42 -1.76
CA GLU A 133 -29.03 11.51 -1.99
C GLU A 133 -28.81 10.58 -3.19
N THR A 134 -27.99 11.00 -4.16
CA THR A 134 -27.71 10.25 -5.39
C THR A 134 -26.21 10.01 -5.56
N VAL A 135 -25.85 8.95 -6.28
CA VAL A 135 -24.46 8.61 -6.60
C VAL A 135 -23.78 9.73 -7.41
N ASN A 136 -24.49 10.31 -8.37
CA ASN A 136 -23.99 11.43 -9.17
C ASN A 136 -23.65 12.65 -8.30
N ALA A 137 -24.58 13.07 -7.43
CA ALA A 137 -24.36 14.20 -6.53
C ALA A 137 -23.24 13.91 -5.51
N ALA A 138 -23.08 12.65 -5.11
CA ALA A 138 -22.00 12.23 -4.24
C ALA A 138 -20.63 12.42 -4.90
N TRP A 139 -20.45 11.90 -6.11
CA TRP A 139 -19.21 12.05 -6.87
C TRP A 139 -18.92 13.51 -7.23
N ASP A 140 -19.93 14.29 -7.63
CA ASP A 140 -19.75 15.72 -7.89
C ASP A 140 -19.27 16.47 -6.63
N SER A 141 -19.88 16.20 -5.48
CA SER A 141 -19.44 16.79 -4.19
C SER A 141 -18.01 16.41 -3.84
N LEU A 142 -17.63 15.15 -4.06
CA LEU A 142 -16.27 14.66 -3.84
C LEU A 142 -15.26 15.32 -4.78
N PHE A 143 -15.58 15.48 -6.07
CA PHE A 143 -14.73 16.19 -7.03
C PHE A 143 -14.56 17.66 -6.68
N ASN A 144 -15.66 18.36 -6.37
CA ASN A 144 -15.62 19.76 -5.95
C ASN A 144 -14.73 19.95 -4.71
N ASN A 145 -14.91 19.11 -3.71
CA ASN A 145 -14.18 19.14 -2.45
C ASN A 145 -12.69 18.78 -2.63
N PHE A 146 -12.37 17.79 -3.47
CA PHE A 146 -11.00 17.46 -3.84
C PHE A 146 -10.32 18.59 -4.60
N ASN A 147 -10.96 19.12 -5.64
CA ASN A 147 -10.40 20.18 -6.48
C ASN A 147 -10.23 21.48 -5.70
N LEU A 148 -11.16 21.83 -4.80
CA LEU A 148 -11.01 22.99 -3.92
C LEU A 148 -9.72 22.89 -3.09
N ARG A 149 -9.44 21.72 -2.47
CA ARG A 149 -8.20 21.53 -1.70
C ARG A 149 -6.95 21.51 -2.57
N LYS A 150 -7.03 20.91 -3.76
CA LYS A 150 -5.87 20.68 -4.61
C LYS A 150 -5.46 21.91 -5.42
N THR A 151 -6.44 22.69 -5.89
CA THR A 151 -6.24 23.80 -6.83
C THR A 151 -6.78 25.14 -6.33
N GLY A 152 -7.45 25.18 -5.18
CA GLY A 152 -8.10 26.39 -4.66
C GLY A 152 -9.44 26.71 -5.31
N THR A 153 -9.96 25.84 -6.19
CA THR A 153 -11.23 26.07 -6.90
C THR A 153 -12.13 24.86 -6.81
N ALA A 154 -13.34 25.04 -6.27
CA ALA A 154 -14.37 24.03 -6.30
C ALA A 154 -14.84 23.83 -7.76
N SER A 155 -14.61 22.63 -8.28
CA SER A 155 -15.09 22.23 -9.60
C SER A 155 -15.38 20.74 -9.62
N GLY A 156 -16.48 20.34 -10.27
CA GLY A 156 -16.76 18.94 -10.56
C GLY A 156 -15.80 18.35 -11.59
N TYR A 157 -16.07 17.14 -12.04
CA TYR A 157 -15.36 16.57 -13.19
C TYR A 157 -15.58 17.44 -14.45
N GLN A 158 -14.50 17.74 -15.17
CA GLN A 158 -14.51 18.47 -16.44
C GLN A 158 -14.15 17.53 -17.58
N ALA A 159 -14.76 17.76 -18.74
CA ALA A 159 -14.51 16.98 -19.94
C ALA A 159 -13.01 16.94 -20.29
N GLY A 160 -12.55 15.76 -20.73
CA GLY A 160 -11.15 15.51 -21.07
C GLY A 160 -10.26 15.10 -19.90
N GLN A 161 -10.69 15.35 -18.66
CA GLN A 161 -9.96 14.92 -17.47
C GLN A 161 -9.97 13.40 -17.34
N THR A 162 -8.95 12.87 -16.69
CA THR A 162 -8.75 11.43 -16.53
C THR A 162 -8.95 11.05 -15.08
N ILE A 163 -9.55 9.88 -14.85
CA ILE A 163 -9.65 9.23 -13.55
C ILE A 163 -8.70 8.05 -13.54
N PHE A 164 -7.85 8.00 -12.51
CA PHE A 164 -7.01 6.85 -12.25
C PHE A 164 -7.49 6.12 -11.01
N ILE A 165 -7.72 4.82 -11.15
CA ILE A 165 -8.07 3.87 -10.09
C ILE A 165 -6.85 2.98 -9.85
N LYS A 166 -6.20 3.18 -8.71
CA LYS A 166 -5.14 2.29 -8.25
C LYS A 166 -5.78 1.05 -7.62
N VAL A 167 -5.42 -0.12 -8.11
CA VAL A 167 -5.69 -1.38 -7.40
C VAL A 167 -4.49 -1.79 -6.57
N ASN A 168 -4.67 -2.72 -5.63
CA ASN A 168 -3.62 -3.29 -4.81
C ASN A 168 -3.41 -4.75 -5.21
N ASN A 169 -2.47 -4.95 -6.13
CA ASN A 169 -2.11 -6.27 -6.65
C ASN A 169 -0.63 -6.58 -6.44
N GLY A 170 0.02 -6.04 -5.40
CA GLY A 170 1.49 -6.13 -5.22
C GLY A 170 2.07 -7.55 -5.21
N GLN A 171 1.25 -8.58 -4.98
CA GLN A 171 1.68 -9.98 -5.06
C GLN A 171 1.79 -10.51 -6.50
N ALA A 172 1.20 -9.82 -7.47
CA ALA A 172 1.26 -10.18 -8.88
C ALA A 172 2.68 -10.14 -9.43
N GLY A 173 3.63 -9.50 -8.75
CA GLY A 173 5.05 -9.52 -9.14
C GLY A 173 5.73 -10.89 -9.01
N TRP A 174 5.10 -11.87 -8.35
CA TRP A 174 5.66 -13.22 -8.21
C TRP A 174 4.59 -14.35 -8.17
N ALA A 175 3.34 -14.02 -7.89
CA ALA A 175 2.21 -14.97 -7.81
C ALA A 175 1.25 -14.86 -9.00
N ILE A 176 1.82 -14.76 -10.22
CA ILE A 176 1.09 -14.66 -11.47
C ILE A 176 1.62 -15.68 -12.48
N ASN A 177 0.77 -16.09 -13.41
CA ASN A 177 1.21 -16.75 -14.64
C ASN A 177 1.55 -15.68 -15.69
N TYR A 178 2.80 -15.63 -16.15
CA TYR A 178 3.23 -14.63 -17.12
C TYR A 178 2.70 -14.87 -18.54
N ASP A 179 2.22 -16.08 -18.83
CA ASP A 179 1.69 -16.41 -20.16
C ASP A 179 0.34 -15.71 -20.45
N ASP A 180 -0.50 -15.55 -19.43
CA ASP A 180 -1.87 -15.03 -19.56
C ASP A 180 -2.29 -14.04 -18.46
N LEU A 181 -1.37 -13.72 -17.56
CA LEU A 181 -1.59 -12.89 -16.37
C LEU A 181 -2.63 -13.43 -15.38
N SER A 182 -2.95 -14.73 -15.42
CA SER A 182 -3.86 -15.34 -14.45
C SER A 182 -3.20 -15.47 -13.07
N GLU A 183 -4.03 -15.41 -12.02
CA GLU A 183 -3.59 -15.64 -10.66
C GLU A 183 -2.96 -17.04 -10.51
N LYS A 184 -1.85 -17.10 -9.77
CA LYS A 184 -1.22 -18.37 -9.39
C LYS A 184 -1.46 -18.64 -7.90
N GLY A 185 -1.91 -19.86 -7.59
CA GLY A 185 -2.06 -20.28 -6.21
C GLY A 185 -0.72 -20.37 -5.48
N THR A 186 -0.69 -20.01 -4.20
CA THR A 186 0.51 -20.12 -3.35
C THR A 186 0.28 -20.98 -2.11
N ARG A 187 1.34 -21.26 -1.36
CA ARG A 187 1.23 -21.80 -0.01
C ARG A 187 0.90 -20.68 0.99
N SER A 188 -0.24 -20.78 1.66
CA SER A 188 -0.61 -19.92 2.78
C SER A 188 0.04 -20.41 4.07
N ALA A 189 0.83 -19.55 4.71
CA ALA A 189 1.38 -19.84 6.04
C ALA A 189 0.31 -19.74 7.14
N MET A 190 -0.73 -18.92 6.94
CA MET A 190 -1.80 -18.68 7.93
C MET A 190 -2.82 -19.81 7.96
N THR A 191 -3.21 -20.33 6.80
CA THR A 191 -4.27 -21.36 6.68
C THR A 191 -3.72 -22.75 6.37
N GLY A 192 -2.42 -22.87 6.05
CA GLY A 192 -1.79 -24.14 5.65
C GLY A 192 -2.18 -24.62 4.24
N LEU A 193 -3.04 -23.88 3.52
CA LEU A 193 -3.45 -24.21 2.16
C LEU A 193 -2.23 -24.21 1.22
N LYS A 194 -2.10 -25.24 0.38
CA LYS A 194 -0.99 -25.37 -0.58
C LYS A 194 -1.21 -24.59 -1.88
N ASN A 195 -2.45 -24.20 -2.17
CA ASN A 195 -2.89 -23.54 -3.40
C ASN A 195 -3.85 -22.37 -3.10
N ALA A 196 -3.58 -21.62 -2.04
CA ALA A 196 -4.37 -20.47 -1.64
C ALA A 196 -4.46 -19.42 -2.75
N ALA A 197 -5.65 -18.84 -2.90
CA ALA A 197 -5.85 -17.63 -3.67
C ALA A 197 -5.14 -16.46 -2.97
N MET A 198 -4.50 -15.60 -3.76
CA MET A 198 -3.70 -14.49 -3.26
C MET A 198 -4.57 -13.28 -2.95
N ALA A 199 -4.27 -12.59 -1.85
CA ALA A 199 -4.99 -11.39 -1.44
C ALA A 199 -4.68 -10.25 -2.41
N ASN A 200 -5.71 -9.78 -3.11
CA ASN A 200 -5.63 -8.72 -4.10
C ASN A 200 -6.92 -7.89 -4.05
N THR A 201 -6.99 -6.82 -4.84
CA THR A 201 -8.25 -6.07 -4.96
C THR A 201 -9.29 -6.94 -5.66
N THR A 202 -10.39 -7.23 -4.95
CA THR A 202 -11.50 -8.02 -5.50
C THR A 202 -12.11 -7.34 -6.74
N PRO A 203 -12.25 -8.02 -7.88
CA PRO A 203 -12.73 -7.40 -9.13
C PRO A 203 -14.08 -6.71 -9.04
N VAL A 204 -15.02 -7.29 -8.28
CA VAL A 204 -16.39 -6.77 -8.16
C VAL A 204 -16.46 -5.36 -7.60
N THR A 205 -15.54 -4.99 -6.69
CA THR A 205 -15.54 -3.65 -6.08
C THR A 205 -15.03 -2.59 -7.06
N VAL A 206 -14.03 -2.93 -7.87
CA VAL A 206 -13.50 -2.04 -8.94
C VAL A 206 -14.56 -1.84 -10.01
N VAL A 207 -15.21 -2.91 -10.45
CA VAL A 207 -16.32 -2.84 -11.42
C VAL A 207 -17.47 -1.99 -10.87
N SER A 208 -17.76 -2.07 -9.57
CA SER A 208 -18.80 -1.24 -8.94
C SER A 208 -18.44 0.26 -8.93
N ILE A 209 -17.18 0.62 -8.66
CA ILE A 209 -16.72 2.01 -8.76
C ILE A 209 -16.81 2.51 -10.21
N ILE A 210 -16.36 1.70 -11.18
CA ILE A 210 -16.44 2.07 -12.60
C ILE A 210 -17.91 2.26 -13.02
N ARG A 211 -18.82 1.39 -12.57
CA ARG A 211 -20.28 1.54 -12.77
C ARG A 211 -20.77 2.91 -12.30
N GLN A 212 -20.40 3.33 -11.09
CA GLN A 212 -20.81 4.64 -10.60
C GLN A 212 -20.28 5.80 -11.46
N LEU A 213 -19.00 5.74 -11.86
CA LEU A 213 -18.36 6.79 -12.65
C LEU A 213 -18.92 6.86 -14.08
N VAL A 214 -19.10 5.71 -14.73
CA VAL A 214 -19.59 5.63 -16.12
C VAL A 214 -21.10 5.84 -16.14
N ASP A 215 -21.86 5.00 -15.45
CA ASP A 215 -23.32 4.94 -15.63
C ASP A 215 -24.04 6.05 -14.87
N SER A 216 -23.54 6.43 -13.68
CA SER A 216 -24.17 7.48 -12.87
C SER A 216 -23.58 8.86 -13.11
N CYS A 217 -22.30 8.95 -13.49
CA CYS A 217 -21.61 10.25 -13.67
C CYS A 217 -21.33 10.60 -15.13
N ASN A 218 -21.68 9.72 -16.09
CA ASN A 218 -21.46 9.91 -17.52
C ASN A 218 -19.98 10.18 -17.87
N ILE A 219 -19.05 9.62 -17.10
CA ILE A 219 -17.62 9.75 -17.39
C ILE A 219 -17.26 8.77 -18.51
N PRO A 220 -16.66 9.23 -19.62
CA PRO A 220 -16.29 8.34 -20.71
C PRO A 220 -15.33 7.24 -20.23
N GLN A 221 -15.60 6.00 -20.61
CA GLN A 221 -14.79 4.83 -20.22
C GLN A 221 -13.30 5.01 -20.59
N ASN A 222 -13.01 5.59 -21.76
CA ASN A 222 -11.64 5.89 -22.22
C ASN A 222 -10.92 6.99 -21.42
N LYS A 223 -11.59 7.58 -20.42
CA LYS A 223 -11.00 8.49 -19.42
C LYS A 223 -10.80 7.82 -18.07
N ILE A 224 -11.09 6.53 -17.94
CA ILE A 224 -10.85 5.75 -16.72
C ILE A 224 -9.68 4.82 -16.96
N TYR A 225 -8.68 4.93 -16.09
CA TYR A 225 -7.47 4.11 -16.09
C TYR A 225 -7.44 3.28 -14.83
N VAL A 226 -7.19 1.99 -14.95
CA VAL A 226 -7.01 1.07 -13.83
C VAL A 226 -5.60 0.50 -13.89
N ALA A 227 -4.84 0.59 -12.80
CA ALA A 227 -3.51 -0.02 -12.77
C ALA A 227 -3.03 -0.40 -11.37
N GLU A 228 -2.02 -1.28 -11.36
CA GLU A 228 -1.12 -1.47 -10.23
C GLU A 228 0.28 -0.96 -10.63
N PRO A 229 0.69 0.24 -10.19
CA PRO A 229 1.96 0.85 -10.58
C PRO A 229 3.23 0.06 -10.29
N MET A 230 3.20 -0.87 -9.32
CA MET A 230 4.38 -1.62 -8.91
C MET A 230 4.50 -3.00 -9.54
N THR A 231 3.40 -3.57 -10.05
CA THR A 231 3.36 -4.97 -10.52
C THR A 231 2.37 -5.13 -11.68
N HIS A 232 1.55 -6.19 -11.68
CA HIS A 232 0.70 -6.55 -12.80
C HIS A 232 -0.78 -6.50 -12.43
N VAL A 233 -1.62 -6.28 -13.44
CA VAL A 233 -3.07 -6.40 -13.30
C VAL A 233 -3.51 -7.81 -13.69
N TYR A 234 -3.99 -8.56 -12.70
CA TYR A 234 -4.44 -9.93 -12.89
C TYR A 234 -5.55 -10.04 -13.96
N LYS A 235 -5.57 -11.20 -14.62
CA LYS A 235 -6.57 -11.57 -15.62
C LYS A 235 -7.99 -11.48 -15.09
N SER A 236 -8.28 -11.96 -13.88
CA SER A 236 -9.65 -11.91 -13.35
C SER A 236 -10.20 -10.50 -13.25
N LEU A 237 -9.37 -9.52 -12.85
CA LEU A 237 -9.74 -8.12 -12.76
C LEU A 237 -9.94 -7.51 -14.14
N TYR A 238 -8.99 -7.74 -15.06
CA TYR A 238 -9.09 -7.26 -16.43
C TYR A 238 -10.36 -7.74 -17.12
N ASP A 239 -10.64 -9.04 -17.05
CA ASP A 239 -11.80 -9.67 -17.68
C ASP A 239 -13.10 -9.11 -17.07
N ALA A 240 -13.17 -9.00 -15.73
CA ALA A 240 -14.35 -8.47 -15.05
C ALA A 240 -14.66 -7.02 -15.46
N ILE A 241 -13.63 -6.20 -15.71
CA ILE A 241 -13.79 -4.84 -16.21
C ILE A 241 -14.28 -4.86 -17.66
N HIS A 242 -13.54 -5.52 -18.57
CA HIS A 242 -13.78 -5.42 -20.01
C HIS A 242 -15.06 -6.12 -20.48
N VAL A 243 -15.58 -7.08 -19.70
CA VAL A 243 -16.90 -7.66 -19.96
C VAL A 243 -18.02 -6.61 -19.89
N LYS A 244 -17.89 -5.58 -19.04
CA LYS A 244 -18.91 -4.53 -18.87
C LYS A 244 -18.50 -3.17 -19.46
N TYR A 245 -17.22 -2.84 -19.37
CA TYR A 245 -16.66 -1.54 -19.74
C TYR A 245 -15.43 -1.72 -20.64
N PRO A 246 -15.62 -2.14 -21.91
CA PRO A 246 -14.53 -2.52 -22.81
C PRO A 246 -13.57 -1.37 -23.17
N ASP A 247 -13.99 -0.12 -22.99
CA ASP A 247 -13.19 1.05 -23.33
C ASP A 247 -12.38 1.60 -22.13
N VAL A 248 -12.49 0.96 -20.95
CA VAL A 248 -11.66 1.29 -19.78
C VAL A 248 -10.22 0.86 -20.02
N ILE A 249 -9.27 1.72 -19.71
CA ILE A 249 -7.86 1.46 -20.01
C ILE A 249 -7.20 0.78 -18.81
N VAL A 250 -6.78 -0.47 -18.98
CA VAL A 250 -5.95 -1.16 -17.99
C VAL A 250 -4.48 -0.96 -18.33
N LEU A 251 -3.72 -0.36 -17.41
CA LEU A 251 -2.28 -0.21 -17.53
C LEU A 251 -1.56 -1.34 -16.77
N ASP A 252 -0.46 -1.81 -17.34
CA ASP A 252 0.43 -2.79 -16.73
C ASP A 252 1.88 -2.29 -16.73
N LYS A 253 2.64 -2.63 -15.70
CA LYS A 253 4.05 -2.24 -15.53
C LYS A 253 4.92 -2.62 -16.73
N ASP A 254 4.74 -3.83 -17.27
CA ASP A 254 5.59 -4.35 -18.36
C ASP A 254 4.92 -4.29 -19.74
N GLY A 255 3.71 -3.74 -19.84
CA GLY A 255 3.06 -3.48 -21.12
C GLY A 255 2.69 -4.74 -21.91
N PHE A 256 1.82 -5.59 -21.35
CA PHE A 256 1.26 -6.78 -22.01
C PHE A 256 0.17 -6.45 -23.05
N THR A 257 0.57 -5.79 -24.14
CA THR A 257 -0.33 -5.35 -25.22
C THR A 257 -1.05 -6.50 -25.91
N ASP A 258 -0.39 -7.64 -26.06
CA ASP A 258 -0.97 -8.84 -26.69
C ASP A 258 -2.09 -9.45 -25.84
N LEU A 259 -2.10 -9.15 -24.53
CA LEU A 259 -3.16 -9.50 -23.59
C LEU A 259 -4.11 -8.32 -23.35
N GLY A 260 -4.05 -7.26 -24.16
CA GLY A 260 -4.95 -6.11 -24.10
C GLY A 260 -4.67 -5.08 -23.00
N ARG A 261 -3.52 -5.16 -22.32
CA ARG A 261 -3.07 -4.12 -21.36
C ARG A 261 -2.24 -3.07 -22.09
N LYS A 262 -2.29 -1.82 -21.65
CA LYS A 262 -1.38 -0.78 -22.16
C LYS A 262 -0.18 -0.62 -21.26
N ASN A 263 0.94 -0.17 -21.82
CA ASN A 263 2.12 0.12 -21.02
C ASN A 263 1.84 1.31 -20.10
N GLN A 264 2.23 1.21 -18.84
CA GLN A 264 2.08 2.28 -17.88
C GLN A 264 2.77 3.58 -18.31
N VAL A 265 3.84 3.51 -19.11
CA VAL A 265 4.53 4.71 -19.63
C VAL A 265 3.66 5.53 -20.60
N ASP A 266 2.68 4.90 -21.25
CA ASP A 266 1.72 5.54 -22.16
C ASP A 266 0.51 6.13 -21.41
N GLY A 267 0.38 5.78 -20.13
CA GLY A 267 -0.68 6.26 -19.26
C GLY A 267 -0.38 7.64 -18.67
N PRO A 268 -1.39 8.27 -18.04
CA PRO A 268 -1.13 9.43 -17.22
C PRO A 268 -0.09 9.09 -16.14
N LYS A 269 0.96 9.92 -16.00
CA LYS A 269 1.94 9.78 -14.92
C LYS A 269 1.25 9.90 -13.56
N MET A 270 1.18 8.81 -12.82
CA MET A 270 0.75 8.89 -11.43
C MET A 270 1.78 9.70 -10.65
N LEU A 271 1.49 10.97 -10.39
CA LEU A 271 2.42 11.83 -9.65
C LEU A 271 2.42 11.51 -8.15
N PHE A 272 1.40 10.84 -7.62
CA PHE A 272 1.35 10.38 -6.22
C PHE A 272 0.44 9.16 -6.03
N SER A 273 0.89 8.21 -5.20
CA SER A 273 0.10 7.10 -4.62
C SER A 273 0.19 7.21 -3.10
N THR A 274 -0.92 7.11 -2.38
CA THR A 274 -1.01 7.33 -0.93
C THR A 274 -0.44 6.19 -0.07
N LEU A 275 0.37 5.30 -0.65
CA LEU A 275 1.29 4.47 0.11
C LEU A 275 2.69 5.11 0.07
N THR A 276 2.92 5.97 1.07
CA THR A 276 4.19 6.62 1.51
C THR A 276 4.70 7.88 0.79
N ARG A 277 4.86 8.93 1.64
CA ARG A 277 5.73 10.13 1.61
C ARG A 277 5.59 11.17 0.47
N GLU A 278 5.26 12.40 0.88
CA GLU A 278 5.19 13.66 0.14
C GLU A 278 6.30 13.92 -0.90
N MET A 279 5.91 14.53 -2.04
CA MET A 279 6.71 15.37 -2.93
C MET A 279 5.80 16.17 -3.89
N ILE A 280 6.28 17.33 -4.32
CA ILE A 280 5.52 18.43 -4.93
C ILE A 280 5.53 18.34 -6.49
N CYS A 281 4.50 18.91 -7.14
CA CYS A 281 4.36 19.32 -8.58
C CYS A 281 3.81 18.27 -9.61
N PRO A 282 3.33 18.67 -10.84
CA PRO A 282 1.91 18.92 -11.17
C PRO A 282 1.31 18.05 -12.30
N MET A 283 -0.02 17.85 -12.26
CA MET A 283 -0.91 17.16 -13.22
C MET A 283 -0.91 15.62 -13.21
N GLN A 284 -2.01 15.00 -12.74
CA GLN A 284 -2.07 13.56 -12.45
C GLN A 284 -3.14 13.30 -11.36
N ARG A 285 -4.39 12.96 -11.73
CA ARG A 285 -5.53 12.67 -10.85
C ARG A 285 -5.58 11.19 -10.48
N ALA A 286 -5.58 10.88 -9.19
CA ALA A 286 -5.90 9.56 -8.66
C ALA A 286 -7.02 9.71 -7.61
N ILE A 287 -8.00 8.81 -7.65
CA ILE A 287 -9.07 8.72 -6.65
C ILE A 287 -8.66 7.63 -5.66
N THR A 288 -8.60 7.98 -4.37
CA THR A 288 -8.54 7.04 -3.26
C THR A 288 -9.80 7.28 -2.43
N LEU A 289 -10.61 6.24 -2.25
CA LEU A 289 -11.68 6.17 -1.25
C LEU A 289 -11.11 5.58 0.04
#